data_AF-A0AA38F2R5-F1
#
_entry.id   AF-A0AA38F2R5-F1
#
_cell.length_a   1.000
_cell.length_b   1.000
_cell.length_c   1.000
_cell.angle_alpha   90.00
_cell.angle_beta   90.00
_cell.angle_gamma   90.00
#
_symmetry.space_group_name_H-M   'P 1'
#
loop_
_entity.id
_entity.type
_entity.pdbx_description
1 polymer ?
#
loop_
_entity_poly.entity_id
_entity_poly.type
_entity_poly.pdbx_seq_one_letter_code
_entity_poly.pdbx_strand_id
1 'polypeptide(L)'
;DGEVWTFSVRPFNWPLPAHTIQVNYDGFAEDIEVGDELLVDGGMVRFEVIEKFGPDVKCCCIDPGLLLPRANLTFRRQGRLVREKNAMLPTISSKDWLDIDFGISEGVDFIAISFVKSAEVIQHLKSYLAARSRDR
;
A
#
# COMPACT_ATOMS: atom_id res chain seq x y z
N ASP A 1 -11.44 -16.83 -13.56
CA ASP A 1 -11.80 -15.81 -14.55
C ASP A 1 -13.31 -15.60 -14.48
N GLY A 2 -13.77 -14.36 -14.43
CA GLY A 2 -15.19 -13.99 -14.31
C GLY A 2 -15.81 -14.16 -12.91
N GLU A 3 -15.03 -14.60 -11.91
CA GLU A 3 -15.52 -14.74 -10.53
C GLU A 3 -15.62 -13.37 -9.85
N VAL A 4 -16.68 -13.18 -9.05
CA VAL A 4 -16.91 -11.95 -8.29
C VAL A 4 -16.38 -12.11 -6.87
N TRP A 5 -15.49 -11.21 -6.49
CA TRP A 5 -14.86 -11.13 -5.18
C TRP A 5 -15.26 -9.84 -4.47
N THR A 6 -15.40 -9.91 -3.14
CA THR A 6 -15.69 -8.75 -2.30
C THR A 6 -14.43 -8.30 -1.59
N PHE A 7 -13.99 -7.08 -1.84
CA PHE A 7 -12.93 -6.40 -1.13
C PHE A 7 -13.55 -5.55 -0.02
N SER A 8 -13.12 -5.74 1.22
CA SER A 8 -13.72 -5.04 2.36
C SER A 8 -12.65 -4.58 3.34
N VAL A 9 -12.79 -3.35 3.82
CA VAL A 9 -11.93 -2.78 4.88
C VAL A 9 -12.42 -3.15 6.28
N ARG A 10 -13.57 -3.83 6.39
CA ARG A 10 -14.12 -4.21 7.68
C ARG A 10 -13.26 -5.30 8.32
N PRO A 11 -13.09 -5.26 9.65
CA PRO A 11 -12.51 -6.39 10.38
C PRO A 11 -13.48 -7.57 10.32
N PHE A 12 -12.97 -8.75 9.96
CA PHE A 12 -13.73 -9.99 10.01
C PHE A 12 -13.22 -10.88 11.13
N ASN A 13 -14.15 -11.54 11.82
CA ASN A 13 -13.82 -12.68 12.65
C ASN A 13 -13.61 -13.90 11.75
N TRP A 14 -12.56 -14.67 12.01
CA TRP A 14 -12.27 -15.88 11.24
C TRP A 14 -13.38 -16.94 11.43
N PRO A 15 -13.81 -17.64 10.37
CA PRO A 15 -13.33 -17.57 8.99
C PRO A 15 -13.94 -16.42 8.18
N LEU A 16 -13.16 -15.92 7.20
CA LEU A 16 -13.67 -14.96 6.22
C LEU A 16 -14.82 -15.57 5.42
N PRO A 17 -15.84 -14.78 5.04
CA PRO A 17 -16.85 -15.24 4.11
C PRO A 17 -16.22 -15.67 2.77
N ALA A 18 -16.89 -16.57 2.06
CA ALA A 18 -16.42 -17.01 0.74
C ALA A 18 -16.22 -15.81 -0.20
N HIS A 19 -15.18 -15.90 -1.04
CA HIS A 19 -14.81 -14.86 -2.01
C HIS A 19 -14.66 -13.45 -1.40
N THR A 20 -14.18 -13.36 -0.15
CA THR A 20 -13.95 -12.08 0.52
C THR A 20 -12.46 -11.87 0.79
N ILE A 21 -11.95 -10.69 0.42
CA ILE A 21 -10.58 -10.25 0.67
C ILE A 21 -10.64 -9.06 1.63
N GLN A 22 -9.94 -9.19 2.75
CA GLN A 22 -9.77 -8.08 3.68
C GLN A 22 -8.67 -7.14 3.20
N VAL A 23 -8.98 -5.86 3.10
CA VAL A 23 -8.07 -4.80 2.67
C VAL A 23 -7.66 -3.98 3.89
N ASN A 24 -6.35 -3.86 4.11
CA ASN A 24 -5.80 -3.07 5.22
C ASN A 24 -5.54 -1.61 4.80
N TYR A 25 -6.56 -0.96 4.24
CA TYR A 25 -6.49 0.44 3.82
C TYR A 25 -7.86 1.09 3.97
N ASP A 26 -8.04 1.89 5.02
CA ASP A 26 -9.35 2.48 5.36
C ASP A 26 -9.92 3.39 4.25
N GLY A 27 -9.05 4.05 3.48
CA GLY A 27 -9.43 4.90 2.35
C GLY A 27 -9.78 4.14 1.06
N PHE A 28 -9.71 2.80 1.07
CA PHE A 28 -9.87 1.98 -0.14
C PHE A 28 -11.20 2.22 -0.86
N ALA A 29 -12.31 2.16 -0.11
CA ALA A 29 -13.64 2.35 -0.68
C ALA A 29 -13.89 3.81 -1.12
N GLU A 30 -13.10 4.77 -0.64
CA GLU A 30 -13.24 6.19 -0.99
C GLU A 30 -12.51 6.51 -2.29
N ASP A 31 -11.30 5.98 -2.45
CA ASP A 31 -10.41 6.30 -3.56
C ASP A 31 -10.75 5.54 -4.85
N ILE A 32 -11.40 4.38 -4.71
CA ILE A 32 -11.74 3.51 -5.84
C ILE A 32 -13.06 3.91 -6.50
N GLU A 33 -13.16 3.79 -7.82
CA GLU A 33 -14.40 4.03 -8.59
C GLU A 33 -14.81 2.79 -9.38
N VAL A 34 -16.10 2.71 -9.74
CA VAL A 34 -16.60 1.65 -10.62
C VAL A 34 -15.93 1.80 -11.99
N GLY A 35 -15.43 0.68 -12.53
CA GLY A 35 -14.62 0.63 -13.75
C GLY A 35 -13.12 0.80 -13.52
N ASP A 36 -12.66 1.00 -12.27
CA ASP A 36 -11.22 0.96 -11.98
C ASP A 36 -10.68 -0.48 -12.08
N GLU A 37 -9.44 -0.61 -12.51
CA GLU A 37 -8.70 -1.86 -12.52
C GLU A 37 -7.90 -2.00 -11.22
N LEU A 38 -8.13 -3.08 -10.47
CA LEU A 38 -7.34 -3.46 -9.30
C LEU A 38 -6.24 -4.43 -9.72
N LEU A 39 -5.00 -4.12 -9.33
CA LEU A 39 -3.83 -4.97 -9.56
C LEU A 39 -3.27 -5.43 -8.23
N VAL A 40 -3.13 -6.75 -8.11
CA VAL A 40 -2.49 -7.42 -6.98
C VAL A 40 -1.02 -7.69 -7.35
N ASP A 41 -0.09 -7.30 -6.48
CA ASP A 41 1.37 -7.48 -6.64
C ASP A 41 1.89 -7.10 -8.04
N GLY A 42 1.53 -5.90 -8.52
CA GLY A 42 1.99 -5.40 -9.81
C GLY A 42 1.33 -6.07 -11.03
N GLY A 43 0.25 -6.82 -10.82
CA GLY A 43 -0.52 -7.46 -11.89
C GLY A 43 -0.48 -8.99 -11.89
N MET A 44 -0.01 -9.62 -10.82
CA MET A 44 -0.09 -11.08 -10.65
C MET A 44 -1.54 -11.58 -10.72
N VAL A 45 -2.49 -10.79 -10.24
CA VAL A 45 -3.92 -10.98 -10.53
C VAL A 45 -4.58 -9.62 -10.71
N ARG A 46 -5.58 -9.56 -11.60
CA ARG A 46 -6.31 -8.33 -11.93
C ARG A 46 -7.80 -8.49 -11.72
N PHE A 47 -8.42 -7.43 -11.19
CA PHE A 47 -9.87 -7.32 -11.03
C PHE A 47 -10.40 -6.02 -11.63
N GLU A 48 -11.66 -6.04 -12.07
CA GLU A 48 -12.43 -4.87 -12.47
C GLU A 48 -13.42 -4.53 -11.36
N VAL A 49 -13.50 -3.27 -10.96
CA VAL A 49 -14.50 -2.83 -9.97
C VAL A 49 -15.87 -2.74 -10.63
N ILE A 50 -16.81 -3.57 -10.19
CA ILE A 50 -18.14 -3.64 -10.78
C ILE A 50 -19.19 -2.89 -9.94
N GLU A 51 -19.03 -2.83 -8.62
CA GLU A 51 -20.02 -2.24 -7.72
C GLU A 51 -19.37 -1.81 -6.39
N LYS A 52 -19.86 -0.72 -5.81
CA LYS A 52 -19.48 -0.25 -4.47
C LYS A 52 -20.71 -0.18 -3.57
N PHE A 53 -20.62 -0.71 -2.35
CA PHE A 53 -21.69 -0.67 -1.37
C PHE A 53 -21.13 -0.37 0.02
N GLY A 54 -21.07 0.94 0.34
CA GLY A 54 -20.46 1.42 1.58
C GLY A 54 -18.95 1.12 1.61
N PRO A 55 -18.43 0.44 2.64
CA PRO A 55 -17.00 0.09 2.77
C PRO A 55 -16.58 -1.16 1.99
N ASP A 56 -17.54 -1.82 1.33
CA ASP A 56 -17.32 -3.06 0.59
C ASP A 56 -17.38 -2.77 -0.92
N VAL A 57 -16.52 -3.43 -1.68
CA VAL A 57 -16.36 -3.25 -3.12
C VAL A 57 -16.39 -4.61 -3.79
N LYS A 58 -17.28 -4.80 -4.76
CA LYS A 58 -17.30 -6.01 -5.59
C LYS A 58 -16.43 -5.80 -6.80
N CYS A 59 -15.61 -6.80 -7.09
CA CYS A 59 -14.69 -6.79 -8.20
C CYS A 59 -14.79 -8.11 -8.97
N CYS A 60 -14.84 -8.04 -10.29
CA CYS A 60 -14.81 -9.18 -11.19
C CYS A 60 -13.34 -9.54 -11.50
N CYS A 61 -12.94 -10.79 -11.34
CA CYS A 61 -11.60 -11.24 -11.70
C CYS A 61 -11.46 -11.26 -13.23
N ILE A 62 -10.60 -10.39 -13.77
CA ILE A 62 -10.29 -10.29 -15.21
C ILE A 62 -9.09 -11.18 -15.55
N ASP A 63 -8.14 -11.29 -14.63
CA ASP A 63 -6.91 -12.06 -14.83
C ASP A 63 -6.61 -12.88 -13.57
N PRO A 64 -6.91 -14.18 -13.57
CA PRO A 64 -6.71 -15.02 -12.40
C PRO A 64 -5.21 -15.28 -12.18
N GLY A 65 -4.84 -15.36 -10.91
CA GLY A 65 -3.46 -15.61 -10.50
C GLY A 65 -3.37 -15.95 -9.03
N LEU A 66 -2.14 -16.00 -8.53
CA LEU A 66 -1.88 -16.33 -7.13
C LEU A 66 -2.05 -15.07 -6.26
N LEU A 67 -2.94 -15.16 -5.27
CA LEU A 67 -3.11 -14.13 -4.26
C LEU A 67 -2.43 -14.56 -2.95
N LEU A 68 -1.33 -13.89 -2.62
CA LEU A 68 -0.56 -14.17 -1.41
C LEU A 68 -1.02 -13.29 -0.23
N PRO A 69 -0.82 -13.74 1.02
CA PRO A 69 -1.07 -12.89 2.18
C PRO A 69 -0.21 -11.62 2.14
N ARG A 70 -0.80 -10.48 2.51
CA ARG A 70 -0.13 -9.15 2.49
C ARG A 70 0.35 -8.71 1.09
N ALA A 71 -0.27 -9.23 0.04
CA ALA A 71 -0.06 -8.74 -1.32
C ALA A 71 -0.36 -7.24 -1.42
N ASN A 72 0.43 -6.54 -2.22
CA ASN A 72 0.22 -5.13 -2.49
C ASN A 72 -0.99 -4.96 -3.41
N LEU A 73 -1.85 -4.00 -3.07
CA LEU A 73 -2.96 -3.59 -3.91
C LEU A 73 -2.65 -2.24 -4.51
N THR A 74 -2.91 -2.12 -5.81
CA THR A 74 -2.83 -0.85 -6.55
C THR A 74 -4.03 -0.76 -7.48
N PHE A 75 -4.48 0.44 -7.81
CA PHE A 75 -5.60 0.61 -8.75
C PHE A 75 -5.24 1.58 -9.87
N ARG A 76 -5.78 1.29 -11.06
CA ARG A 76 -5.60 2.09 -12.27
C ARG A 76 -6.95 2.58 -12.76
N ARG A 77 -6.99 3.86 -13.10
CA ARG A 77 -8.12 4.51 -13.76
C ARG A 77 -7.69 4.93 -15.14
N GLN A 78 -8.39 4.42 -16.16
CA GLN A 78 -8.10 4.73 -17.57
C GLN A 78 -6.61 4.52 -17.93
N GLY A 79 -6.02 3.42 -17.44
CA GLY A 79 -4.62 3.09 -17.67
C GLY A 79 -3.60 3.89 -16.88
N ARG A 80 -4.01 4.84 -16.02
CA ARG A 80 -3.10 5.60 -15.13
C ARG A 80 -3.18 5.08 -13.70
N LEU A 81 -2.03 4.97 -13.03
CA LEU A 81 -1.98 4.64 -11.61
C LEU A 81 -2.69 5.74 -10.81
N VAL A 82 -3.71 5.37 -10.05
CA VAL A 82 -4.38 6.31 -9.15
C VAL A 82 -3.49 6.45 -7.92
N ARG A 83 -3.08 7.69 -7.64
CA ARG A 83 -2.30 8.00 -6.44
C ARG A 83 -3.28 8.10 -5.27
N GLU A 84 -3.27 7.09 -4.43
CA GLU A 84 -4.10 6.94 -3.23
C GLU A 84 -3.86 8.08 -2.24
N LYS A 85 -4.76 8.28 -1.26
CA LYS A 85 -4.49 9.16 -0.11
C LYS A 85 -3.25 8.73 0.69
N ASN A 86 -2.77 7.49 0.54
CA ASN A 86 -1.46 7.07 1.05
C ASN A 86 -0.28 7.82 0.39
N ALA A 87 -0.50 8.49 -0.74
CA ALA A 87 0.42 9.49 -1.26
C ALA A 87 0.58 10.69 -0.32
N MET A 88 -0.29 10.88 0.67
CA MET A 88 -0.10 11.84 1.78
C MET A 88 0.60 11.25 3.00
N LEU A 89 0.79 9.92 3.09
CA LEU A 89 1.54 9.35 4.21
C LEU A 89 2.97 9.92 4.23
N PRO A 90 3.52 10.17 5.41
CA PRO A 90 4.90 10.63 5.52
C PRO A 90 5.81 9.62 4.82
N THR A 91 6.77 10.12 4.06
CA THR A 91 7.75 9.29 3.34
C THR A 91 8.54 8.37 4.28
N ILE A 92 8.70 8.78 5.54
CA ILE A 92 9.37 8.01 6.60
C ILE A 92 8.33 7.75 7.69
N SER A 93 7.96 6.49 7.88
CA SER A 93 7.02 6.06 8.91
C SER A 93 7.67 6.04 10.30
N SER A 94 6.85 5.94 11.36
CA SER A 94 7.37 5.78 12.73
C SER A 94 8.24 4.53 12.88
N LYS A 95 7.95 3.45 12.14
CA LYS A 95 8.78 2.25 12.11
C LYS A 95 10.12 2.53 11.44
N ASP A 96 10.13 3.22 10.31
CA ASP A 96 11.36 3.54 9.60
C ASP A 96 12.31 4.38 10.47
N TRP A 97 11.79 5.29 11.30
CA TRP A 97 12.61 6.04 12.27
C TRP A 97 13.29 5.14 13.30
N LEU A 98 12.60 4.11 13.79
CA LEU A 98 13.18 3.12 14.71
C LEU A 98 14.28 2.30 14.01
N ASP A 99 14.02 1.88 12.77
CA ASP A 99 14.99 1.12 11.96
C ASP A 99 16.22 1.99 11.60
N ILE A 100 16.02 3.30 11.36
CA ILE A 100 17.11 4.28 11.15
C ILE A 100 17.94 4.43 12.42
N ASP A 101 17.32 4.63 13.59
CA ASP A 101 18.05 4.76 14.86
C ASP A 101 18.86 3.51 15.18
N PHE A 102 18.30 2.32 14.88
CA PHE A 102 19.01 1.05 14.99
C PHE A 102 20.18 0.96 13.98
N GLY A 103 19.98 1.39 12.73
CA GLY A 103 21.06 1.45 11.74
C GLY A 103 22.20 2.37 12.17
N ILE A 104 21.89 3.51 12.79
CA ILE A 104 22.91 4.42 13.36
C ILE A 104 23.68 3.73 14.48
N SER A 105 23.01 2.99 15.38
CA SER A 105 23.70 2.29 16.47
C SER A 105 24.64 1.18 15.99
N GLU A 106 24.28 0.50 14.89
CA GLU A 106 25.11 -0.53 14.26
C GLU A 106 26.20 0.05 13.33
N GLY A 107 26.15 1.36 13.02
CA GLY A 107 27.15 2.03 12.19
C GLY A 107 27.06 1.68 10.70
N VAL A 108 25.85 1.57 10.16
CA VAL A 108 25.64 1.27 8.73
C VAL A 108 26.16 2.39 7.81
N ASP A 109 26.76 2.02 6.68
CA ASP A 109 27.32 2.98 5.72
C ASP A 109 26.25 3.65 4.84
N PHE A 110 25.14 2.95 4.58
CA PHE A 110 24.09 3.41 3.68
C PHE A 110 22.70 3.08 4.21
N ILE A 111 21.78 4.03 4.02
CA ILE A 111 20.35 3.88 4.30
C ILE A 111 19.59 4.09 3.00
N ALA A 112 18.82 3.08 2.58
CA ALA A 112 17.93 3.16 1.43
C ALA A 112 16.52 3.51 1.88
N ILE A 113 15.93 4.58 1.32
CA ILE A 113 14.58 5.04 1.65
C ILE A 113 13.66 4.77 0.46
N SER A 114 12.51 4.17 0.73
CA SER A 114 11.48 3.92 -0.28
C SER A 114 10.50 5.10 -0.40
N PHE A 115 9.84 5.22 -1.56
CA PHE A 115 8.74 6.17 -1.78
C PHE A 115 9.06 7.65 -1.53
N VAL A 116 10.27 8.10 -1.85
CA VAL A 116 10.69 9.50 -1.67
C VAL A 116 9.87 10.44 -2.56
N LYS A 117 9.09 11.33 -1.92
CA LYS A 117 8.18 12.28 -2.60
C LYS A 117 8.79 13.66 -2.86
N SER A 118 9.76 14.09 -2.05
CA SER A 118 10.38 15.42 -2.17
C SER A 118 11.82 15.41 -1.67
N ALA A 119 12.61 16.38 -2.16
CA ALA A 119 13.98 16.60 -1.72
C ALA A 119 14.06 17.03 -0.24
N GLU A 120 13.02 17.71 0.26
CA GLU A 120 12.92 18.16 1.65
C GLU A 120 13.00 17.00 2.64
N VAL A 121 12.37 15.86 2.33
CA VAL A 121 12.46 14.67 3.18
C VAL A 121 13.89 14.19 3.32
N ILE A 122 14.64 14.18 2.21
CA ILE A 122 16.05 13.77 2.23
C ILE A 122 16.88 14.75 3.05
N GLN A 123 16.59 16.05 2.94
CA GLN A 123 17.29 17.07 3.71
C GLN A 123 17.01 16.93 5.21
N HIS A 124 15.75 16.69 5.59
CA HIS A 124 15.37 16.43 6.97
C HIS A 124 16.07 15.18 7.53
N LEU A 125 16.11 14.08 6.77
CA LEU A 125 16.85 12.88 7.21
C LEU A 125 18.35 13.16 7.36
N LYS A 126 18.97 13.87 6.42
CA LYS A 126 20.40 14.22 6.53
C LYS A 126 20.68 15.05 7.78
N SER A 127 19.84 16.03 8.10
CA SER A 127 19.94 16.80 9.33
C SER A 127 19.76 15.93 10.58
N TYR A 128 18.81 14.99 10.55
CA TYR A 128 18.59 14.04 11.64
C TYR A 128 19.79 13.13 11.89
N LEU A 129 20.38 12.59 10.81
CA LEU A 129 21.59 11.77 10.87
C LEU A 129 22.77 12.59 11.40
N ALA A 130 23.03 13.78 10.85
CA ALA A 130 24.13 14.63 11.31
C ALA A 130 24.04 15.00 12.80
N ALA A 131 22.83 15.14 13.36
CA ALA A 131 22.64 15.42 14.78
C ALA A 131 22.90 14.22 15.71
N ARG A 132 22.79 12.98 15.19
CA ARG A 132 22.91 11.73 15.95
C ARG A 132 24.22 10.99 15.71
N SER A 133 24.79 11.14 14.52
CA SER A 133 26.13 10.70 14.18
C SER A 133 27.13 11.61 14.89
N ARG A 134 27.39 11.35 16.17
CA ARG A 134 28.54 11.94 16.85
C ARG A 134 29.80 11.55 16.08
N ASP A 135 30.61 12.55 15.73
CA ASP A 135 31.94 12.41 15.14
C ASP A 135 32.66 11.20 15.74
N ARG A 136 32.91 10.19 14.90
CA ARG A 136 33.97 9.21 15.12
C ARG A 136 35.15 9.58 14.25
#